data_AF-A0A3D1M7P2-F1
#
_entry.id   AF-A0A3D1M7P2-F1
#
_cell.length_a   1.000
_cell.length_b   1.000
_cell.length_c   1.000
_cell.angle_alpha   90.00
_cell.angle_beta   90.00
_cell.angle_gamma   90.00
#
_symmetry.space_group_name_H-M   'P 1'
#
loop_
_entity.id
_entity.type
_entity.pdbx_description
1 polymer ?
#
loop_
_entity_poly.entity_id
_entity_poly.type
_entity_poly.pdbx_seq_one_letter_code
_entity_poly.pdbx_strand_id
1 'polypeptide(L)'
;SGEAAALLYVWLTGSIFRPFADRSKYFPVVVRRGLLLVISYLVTNVTLNIDRLYLKSALGGTAVTQYYVVSLIGKTLVLFIAPINTIIISYLTKENRRISRKQFFLFSGAGMVVSAVFFLLCQIGTPLFIRLFYPDLSDSTAGLVTVVNLTQILAMLSAYLFIVVLTFTDEKWQLILQVVHLIVLLGLIVSMTPGAGIRGFAAAMLIANALRIGAVMLLGTVCAGRKYAGEEKRRNR
;
A
#
# COMPACT_ATOMS: atom_id res chain seq x y z
N SER A 1 39.68 7.45 5.98
CA SER A 1 40.57 6.28 6.24
C SER A 1 41.01 6.16 7.71
N GLY A 2 41.03 7.23 8.52
CA GLY A 2 41.32 7.12 9.97
C GLY A 2 40.15 6.64 10.85
N GLU A 3 38.91 6.98 10.49
CA GLU A 3 37.71 6.59 11.25
C GLU A 3 37.46 5.07 11.23
N ALA A 4 37.70 4.45 10.07
CA ALA A 4 37.60 3.00 9.94
C ALA A 4 38.62 2.28 10.84
N ALA A 5 39.86 2.78 10.91
CA ALA A 5 40.90 2.23 11.77
C ALA A 5 40.60 2.41 13.26
N ALA A 6 40.05 3.57 13.65
CA ALA A 6 39.61 3.84 15.02
C ALA A 6 38.45 2.92 15.44
N LEU A 7 37.46 2.71 14.57
CA LEU A 7 36.36 1.78 14.81
C LEU A 7 36.85 0.33 14.94
N LEU A 8 37.80 -0.08 14.10
CA LEU A 8 38.38 -1.43 14.13
C LEU A 8 39.20 -1.66 15.40
N TYR A 9 39.97 -0.65 15.84
CA TYR A 9 40.70 -0.69 17.11
C TYR A 9 39.75 -0.76 18.32
N VAL A 10 38.67 0.03 18.34
CA VAL A 10 37.66 0.00 19.42
C VAL A 10 36.87 -1.33 19.40
N TRP A 11 36.65 -1.92 18.24
CA TRP A 11 36.00 -3.23 18.10
C TRP A 11 36.88 -4.38 18.62
N LEU A 12 38.19 -4.35 18.34
CA LEU A 12 39.14 -5.36 18.81
C LEU A 12 39.49 -5.22 20.30
N THR A 13 39.57 -3.99 20.82
CA THR A 13 40.13 -3.72 22.16
C THR A 13 39.07 -3.31 23.18
N GLY A 14 37.90 -2.83 22.74
CA GLY A 14 36.88 -2.24 23.59
C GLY A 14 35.77 -3.21 24.01
N SER A 15 35.25 -3.02 25.24
CA SER A 15 34.07 -3.73 25.75
C SER A 15 32.74 -3.17 25.20
N ILE A 16 32.78 -2.04 24.47
CA ILE A 16 31.61 -1.29 23.99
C ILE A 16 30.75 -2.13 23.02
N PHE A 17 31.37 -3.03 22.24
CA PHE A 17 30.65 -3.90 21.29
C PHE A 17 30.30 -5.28 21.85
N ARG A 18 30.78 -5.66 23.04
CA ARG A 18 30.43 -6.94 23.68
C ARG A 18 28.92 -7.11 23.96
N PRO A 19 28.17 -6.08 24.39
CA PRO A 19 26.71 -6.17 24.57
C PRO A 19 25.93 -6.42 23.27
N PHE A 20 26.51 -6.13 22.09
CA PHE A 20 25.88 -6.44 20.80
C PHE A 20 26.06 -7.91 20.39
N ALA A 21 27.09 -8.57 20.91
CA ALA A 21 27.32 -10.01 20.73
C ALA A 21 26.45 -10.85 21.69
N ASP A 22 26.05 -10.29 22.83
CA ASP A 22 25.07 -10.88 23.74
C ASP A 22 23.66 -10.83 23.12
N ARG A 23 23.38 -11.83 22.29
CA ARG A 23 22.07 -12.01 21.67
C ARG A 23 21.04 -12.30 22.77
N SER A 24 20.17 -11.33 23.03
CA SER A 24 18.99 -11.52 23.87
C SER A 24 18.17 -12.73 23.40
N LYS A 25 17.49 -13.41 24.34
CA LYS A 25 16.55 -14.50 24.06
C LYS A 25 15.49 -14.15 23.00
N TYR A 26 15.20 -12.86 22.84
CA TYR A 26 14.24 -12.33 21.87
C TYR A 26 14.86 -11.96 20.51
N PHE A 27 16.18 -11.98 20.38
CA PHE A 27 16.88 -11.65 19.14
C PHE A 27 16.38 -12.46 17.92
N PRO A 28 16.29 -13.80 17.95
CA PRO A 28 15.76 -14.56 16.80
C PRO A 28 14.30 -14.21 16.48
N VAL A 29 13.50 -13.86 17.48
CA VAL A 29 12.11 -13.42 17.30
C VAL A 29 12.05 -12.08 16.58
N VAL A 30 12.89 -11.12 17.00
CA VAL A 30 12.98 -9.78 16.39
C VAL A 30 13.50 -9.88 14.95
N VAL A 31 14.55 -10.67 14.70
CA VAL A 31 15.09 -10.87 13.34
C VAL A 31 14.03 -11.47 12.42
N ARG A 32 13.32 -12.51 12.88
CA ARG A 32 12.25 -13.13 12.08
C ARG A 32 11.13 -12.14 11.76
N ARG A 33 10.67 -11.36 12.74
CA ARG A 33 9.64 -10.33 12.52
C ARG A 33 10.13 -9.21 11.60
N GLY A 34 11.35 -8.74 11.79
CA GLY A 34 11.99 -7.74 10.94
C GLY A 34 12.12 -8.22 9.49
N LEU A 35 12.54 -9.47 9.28
CA LEU A 35 12.67 -10.05 7.95
C LEU A 35 11.32 -10.19 7.23
N LEU A 36 10.26 -10.60 7.95
CA LEU A 36 8.90 -10.61 7.40
C LEU A 36 8.43 -9.22 6.98
N LEU A 37 8.76 -8.19 7.76
CA LEU A 37 8.45 -6.80 7.44
C LEU A 37 9.23 -6.30 6.22
N VAL A 38 10.52 -6.63 6.12
CA VAL A 38 11.36 -6.26 4.96
C VAL A 38 10.81 -6.89 3.68
N ILE A 39 10.45 -8.17 3.71
CA ILE A 39 9.85 -8.86 2.56
C ILE A 39 8.50 -8.22 2.18
N SER A 40 7.66 -7.93 3.18
CA SER A 40 6.40 -7.21 2.98
C SER A 40 6.63 -5.85 2.30
N TYR A 41 7.64 -5.11 2.76
CA TYR A 41 7.98 -3.82 2.17
C TYR A 41 8.48 -3.96 0.73
N LEU A 42 9.30 -4.97 0.45
CA LEU A 42 9.77 -5.28 -0.91
C LEU A 42 8.60 -5.58 -1.85
N VAL A 43 7.69 -6.48 -1.44
CA VAL A 43 6.46 -6.82 -2.18
C VAL A 43 5.65 -5.56 -2.49
N THR A 44 5.46 -4.70 -1.48
CA THR A 44 4.72 -3.44 -1.64
C THR A 44 5.38 -2.50 -2.66
N ASN A 45 6.71 -2.35 -2.61
CA ASN A 45 7.43 -1.49 -3.55
C ASN A 45 7.38 -2.02 -4.98
N VAL A 46 7.44 -3.34 -5.16
CA VAL A 46 7.26 -3.98 -6.48
C VAL A 46 5.86 -3.69 -7.00
N THR A 47 4.82 -3.89 -6.18
CA THR A 47 3.43 -3.59 -6.56
C THR A 47 3.24 -2.11 -6.94
N LEU A 48 3.82 -1.16 -6.20
CA LEU A 48 3.69 0.27 -6.48
C LEU A 48 4.36 0.70 -7.80
N ASN A 49 5.41 0.00 -8.20
CA ASN A 49 6.19 0.31 -9.40
C ASN A 49 5.95 -0.67 -10.55
N ILE A 50 4.94 -1.53 -10.41
CA ILE A 50 4.65 -2.59 -11.37
C ILE A 50 4.28 -2.05 -12.76
N ASP A 51 3.67 -0.86 -12.81
CA ASP A 51 3.29 -0.21 -14.06
C ASP A 51 4.53 0.11 -14.89
N ARG A 52 5.58 0.66 -14.28
CA ARG A 52 6.85 0.90 -14.97
C ARG A 52 7.56 -0.39 -15.33
N LEU A 53 7.60 -1.36 -14.42
CA LEU A 53 8.30 -2.63 -14.64
C LEU A 53 7.66 -3.43 -15.78
N TYR A 54 6.34 -3.61 -15.73
CA TYR A 54 5.61 -4.47 -16.65
C TYR A 54 5.33 -3.78 -17.99
N LEU A 55 4.88 -2.52 -18.01
CA LEU A 55 4.61 -1.83 -19.27
C LEU A 55 5.88 -1.66 -20.10
N LYS A 56 7.03 -1.41 -19.45
CA LYS A 56 8.32 -1.28 -20.15
C LYS A 56 8.71 -2.57 -20.87
N SER A 57 8.51 -3.72 -20.24
CA SER A 57 8.83 -5.01 -20.84
C SER A 57 7.79 -5.50 -21.85
N ALA A 58 6.50 -5.20 -21.63
CA ALA A 58 5.40 -5.74 -22.42
C ALA A 58 5.00 -4.87 -23.62
N LEU A 59 4.97 -3.55 -23.46
CA LEU A 59 4.43 -2.60 -24.44
C LEU A 59 5.42 -1.49 -24.85
N GLY A 60 6.57 -1.41 -24.21
CA GLY A 60 7.63 -0.44 -24.53
C GLY A 60 7.48 0.93 -23.87
N GLY A 61 8.40 1.85 -24.20
CA GLY A 61 8.56 3.14 -23.52
C GLY A 61 7.36 4.09 -23.66
N THR A 62 6.69 4.11 -24.81
CA THR A 62 5.54 5.00 -25.05
C THR A 62 4.37 4.71 -24.12
N ALA A 63 4.05 3.43 -23.91
CA ALA A 63 2.98 3.02 -23.00
C ALA A 63 3.29 3.40 -21.54
N VAL A 64 4.57 3.30 -21.14
CA VAL A 64 5.02 3.74 -19.80
C VAL A 64 4.76 5.23 -19.64
N THR A 65 5.12 6.05 -20.63
CA THR A 65 4.93 7.51 -20.58
C THR A 65 3.45 7.88 -20.53
N GLN A 66 2.62 7.30 -21.42
CA GLN A 66 1.19 7.55 -21.45
C GLN A 66 0.52 7.19 -20.12
N TYR A 67 0.79 6.00 -19.58
CA TYR A 67 0.22 5.58 -18.30
C TYR A 67 0.72 6.44 -17.14
N TYR A 68 2.01 6.78 -17.15
CA TYR A 68 2.63 7.58 -16.10
C TYR A 68 2.04 8.99 -16.03
N VAL A 69 1.90 9.67 -17.16
CA VAL A 69 1.33 11.04 -17.23
C VAL A 69 -0.11 11.05 -16.71
N VAL A 70 -0.94 10.07 -17.11
CA VAL A 70 -2.33 10.00 -16.66
C VAL A 70 -2.43 9.62 -15.18
N SER A 71 -1.58 8.71 -14.70
CA SER A 71 -1.60 8.26 -13.30
C SER A 71 -0.94 9.22 -12.32
N LEU A 72 -0.26 10.28 -12.80
CA LEU A 72 0.58 11.14 -11.97
C LEU A 72 -0.18 11.76 -10.79
N ILE A 73 -1.32 12.41 -11.05
CA ILE A 73 -2.15 13.03 -10.00
C ILE A 73 -2.57 11.97 -8.98
N GLY A 74 -3.06 10.82 -9.44
CA GLY A 74 -3.46 9.74 -8.56
C GLY A 74 -2.31 9.20 -7.71
N LYS A 75 -1.10 9.05 -8.28
CA LYS A 75 0.11 8.66 -7.53
C LYS A 75 0.52 9.70 -6.50
N THR A 76 0.31 10.99 -6.77
CA THR A 76 0.53 12.04 -5.76
C THR A 76 -0.46 11.94 -4.60
N LEU A 77 -1.72 11.58 -4.87
CA LEU A 77 -2.70 11.34 -3.80
C LEU A 77 -2.29 10.16 -2.90
N VAL A 78 -1.70 9.11 -3.48
CA VAL A 78 -1.22 7.95 -2.72
C VAL A 78 -0.12 8.32 -1.70
N LEU A 79 0.70 9.35 -1.97
CA LEU A 79 1.73 9.82 -1.04
C LEU A 79 1.16 10.37 0.28
N PHE A 80 -0.09 10.85 0.29
CA PHE A 80 -0.76 11.30 1.52
C PHE A 80 -1.09 10.16 2.48
N ILE A 81 -1.01 8.91 2.05
CA ILE A 81 -1.27 7.76 2.92
C ILE A 81 -0.20 7.64 4.02
N ALA A 82 1.05 8.03 3.74
CA ALA A 82 2.13 8.00 4.72
C ALA A 82 1.83 8.85 5.97
N PRO A 83 1.50 10.16 5.86
CA PRO A 83 1.12 10.95 7.03
C PRO A 83 -0.18 10.45 7.68
N ILE A 84 -1.15 9.96 6.91
CA ILE A 84 -2.39 9.38 7.45
C ILE A 84 -2.08 8.16 8.34
N ASN A 85 -1.15 7.30 7.92
CA ASN A 85 -0.70 6.14 8.69
C ASN A 85 -0.20 6.56 10.08
N THR A 86 0.66 7.58 10.13
CA THR A 86 1.21 8.11 11.38
C THR A 86 0.10 8.61 12.30
N ILE A 87 -0.90 9.33 11.77
CA ILE A 87 -2.03 9.84 12.54
C ILE A 87 -2.87 8.69 13.09
N ILE A 88 -3.27 7.73 12.24
CA ILE A 88 -4.11 6.59 12.64
C ILE A 88 -3.44 5.79 13.76
N ILE A 89 -2.16 5.44 13.60
CA ILE A 89 -1.40 4.73 14.62
C ILE A 89 -1.32 5.55 15.90
N SER A 90 -0.99 6.85 15.83
CA SER A 90 -0.87 7.73 16.99
C SER A 90 -2.16 7.78 17.82
N TYR A 91 -3.30 7.96 17.17
CA TYR A 91 -4.61 7.97 17.83
C TYR A 91 -4.92 6.63 18.50
N LEU A 92 -4.68 5.51 17.82
CA LEU A 92 -5.00 4.18 18.33
C LEU A 92 -4.08 3.74 19.47
N THR A 93 -2.82 4.17 19.45
CA THR A 93 -1.85 3.88 20.52
C THR A 93 -2.19 4.65 21.80
N LYS A 94 -2.72 5.88 21.66
CA LYS A 94 -3.03 6.75 22.79
C LYS A 94 -4.28 6.33 23.56
N GLU A 95 -5.23 5.66 22.90
CA GLU A 95 -6.55 5.41 23.50
C GLU A 95 -6.70 4.01 24.13
N ASN A 96 -5.76 3.08 23.93
CA ASN A 96 -5.87 1.64 24.27
C ASN A 96 -7.25 1.04 23.90
N ARG A 97 -7.96 1.69 22.97
CA ARG A 97 -9.29 1.33 22.50
C ARG A 97 -9.13 0.54 21.23
N ARG A 98 -9.57 -0.71 21.27
CA ARG A 98 -9.68 -1.55 20.08
C ARG A 98 -10.88 -1.08 19.25
N ILE A 99 -10.67 -0.89 17.95
CA ILE A 99 -11.71 -0.47 17.00
C ILE A 99 -12.87 -1.46 17.05
N SER A 100 -14.05 -0.97 17.39
CA SER A 100 -15.29 -1.75 17.30
C SER A 100 -15.71 -1.95 15.83
N ARG A 101 -16.53 -2.97 15.56
CA ARG A 101 -17.06 -3.22 14.20
C ARG A 101 -17.79 -2.01 13.61
N LYS A 102 -18.52 -1.25 14.45
CA LYS A 102 -19.20 -0.01 14.03
C LYS A 102 -18.21 1.09 13.64
N GLN A 103 -17.16 1.30 14.43
CA GLN A 103 -16.11 2.28 14.12
C GLN A 103 -15.37 1.90 12.84
N PHE A 104 -15.06 0.61 12.63
CA PHE A 104 -14.45 0.15 11.38
C PHE A 104 -15.30 0.53 10.17
N PHE A 105 -16.61 0.22 10.17
CA PHE A 105 -17.50 0.61 9.07
C PHE A 105 -17.65 2.12 8.91
N LEU A 106 -17.62 2.89 10.00
CA LEU A 106 -17.63 4.34 9.95
C LEU A 106 -16.37 4.89 9.25
N PHE A 107 -15.18 4.43 9.65
CA PHE A 107 -13.91 4.83 9.03
C PHE A 107 -13.81 4.39 7.57
N SER A 108 -14.29 3.18 7.25
CA SER A 108 -14.35 2.69 5.87
C SER A 108 -15.34 3.49 5.02
N GLY A 109 -16.51 3.81 5.57
CA GLY A 109 -17.53 4.65 4.91
C GLY A 109 -17.01 6.05 4.61
N ALA A 110 -16.39 6.69 5.60
CA ALA A 110 -15.75 8.00 5.42
C ALA A 110 -14.67 7.96 4.33
N GLY A 111 -13.81 6.93 4.34
CA GLY A 111 -12.80 6.73 3.30
C GLY A 111 -13.39 6.61 1.90
N MET A 112 -14.50 5.89 1.76
CA MET A 112 -15.20 5.76 0.47
C MET A 112 -15.77 7.09 -0.04
N VAL A 113 -16.39 7.88 0.83
CA VAL A 113 -16.91 9.21 0.48
C VAL A 113 -15.79 10.13 0.03
N VAL A 114 -14.69 10.18 0.80
CA VAL A 114 -13.51 11.00 0.46
C VAL A 114 -12.92 10.56 -0.89
N SER A 115 -12.83 9.25 -1.13
CA SER A 115 -12.33 8.71 -2.39
C SER A 115 -13.23 9.07 -3.58
N ALA A 116 -14.55 9.07 -3.40
CA ALA A 116 -15.49 9.50 -4.43
C ALA A 116 -15.32 10.99 -4.79
N VAL A 117 -15.14 11.86 -3.79
CA VAL A 117 -14.86 13.28 -4.01
C VAL A 117 -13.55 13.47 -4.79
N PHE A 118 -12.47 12.78 -4.37
CA PHE A 118 -11.20 12.84 -5.09
C PHE A 118 -11.29 12.32 -6.52
N PHE A 119 -12.11 11.28 -6.77
CA PHE A 119 -12.34 10.80 -8.12
C PHE A 119 -12.95 11.88 -9.02
N LEU A 120 -13.98 12.59 -8.55
CA LEU A 120 -14.59 13.70 -9.29
C LEU A 120 -13.58 14.83 -9.56
N LEU A 121 -12.77 15.18 -8.56
CA LEU A 121 -11.71 16.18 -8.72
C LEU A 121 -10.68 15.73 -9.77
N CYS A 122 -10.26 14.46 -9.75
CA CYS A 122 -9.32 13.91 -10.72
C CYS A 122 -9.90 13.85 -12.14
N GLN A 123 -11.21 13.69 -12.32
CA GLN A 123 -11.82 13.73 -13.66
C GLN A 123 -11.67 15.09 -14.34
N ILE A 124 -11.56 16.17 -13.57
CA ILE A 124 -11.34 17.52 -14.10
C ILE A 124 -9.84 17.85 -14.09
N GLY A 125 -9.16 17.55 -12.98
CA GLY A 125 -7.76 17.87 -12.76
C GLY A 125 -6.81 17.14 -13.69
N THR A 126 -7.03 15.84 -13.96
CA THR A 126 -6.13 15.05 -14.82
C THR A 126 -6.13 15.54 -16.26
N PRO A 127 -7.27 15.72 -16.97
CA PRO A 127 -7.27 16.29 -18.31
C PRO A 127 -6.68 17.70 -18.37
N LEU A 128 -6.97 18.56 -17.39
CA LEU A 128 -6.44 19.91 -17.31
C LEU A 128 -4.91 19.90 -17.19
N PHE A 129 -4.39 19.06 -16.30
CA PHE A 129 -2.95 18.87 -16.10
C PHE A 129 -2.27 18.37 -17.38
N ILE A 130 -2.84 17.36 -18.04
CA ILE A 130 -2.27 16.81 -19.27
C ILE A 130 -2.27 17.87 -20.38
N ARG A 131 -3.37 18.61 -20.54
CA ARG A 131 -3.46 19.65 -21.59
C ARG A 131 -2.47 20.79 -21.37
N LEU A 132 -2.17 21.13 -20.12
CA LEU A 132 -1.26 22.23 -19.78
C LEU A 132 0.22 21.82 -19.87
N PHE A 133 0.57 20.63 -19.37
CA PHE A 133 1.97 20.20 -19.25
C PHE A 133 2.42 19.19 -20.30
N TYR A 134 1.49 18.48 -20.95
CA TYR A 134 1.73 17.42 -21.93
C TYR A 134 0.74 17.46 -23.11
N PRO A 135 0.63 18.59 -23.82
CA PRO A 135 -0.38 18.77 -24.88
C PRO A 135 -0.30 17.69 -25.96
N ASP A 136 0.91 17.27 -26.35
CA ASP A 136 1.14 16.24 -27.39
C ASP A 136 0.57 14.86 -27.02
N LEU A 137 0.35 14.59 -25.74
CA LEU A 137 -0.18 13.31 -25.23
C LEU A 137 -1.68 13.37 -24.92
N SER A 138 -2.31 14.55 -24.99
CA SER A 138 -3.69 14.77 -24.55
C SER A 138 -4.70 13.89 -25.31
N ASP A 139 -4.66 13.89 -26.64
CA ASP A 139 -5.56 13.10 -27.48
C ASP A 139 -5.33 11.59 -27.30
N SER A 140 -4.07 11.18 -27.22
CA SER A 140 -3.68 9.77 -27.05
C SER A 140 -4.07 9.19 -25.70
N THR A 141 -4.29 10.04 -24.68
CA THR A 141 -4.54 9.61 -23.30
C THR A 141 -5.98 9.86 -22.82
N ALA A 142 -6.78 10.64 -23.56
CA ALA A 142 -8.16 10.97 -23.20
C ALA A 142 -9.00 9.74 -22.86
N GLY A 143 -8.90 8.66 -23.65
CA GLY A 143 -9.61 7.41 -23.43
C GLY A 143 -9.10 6.55 -22.25
N LEU A 144 -8.01 6.96 -21.60
CA LEU A 144 -7.43 6.28 -20.43
C LEU A 144 -7.76 6.99 -19.12
N VAL A 145 -8.04 8.29 -19.16
CA VAL A 145 -8.21 9.15 -17.97
C VAL A 145 -9.17 8.52 -16.97
N THR A 146 -10.37 8.14 -17.40
CA THR A 146 -11.40 7.64 -16.49
C THR A 146 -10.96 6.37 -15.76
N VAL A 147 -10.47 5.38 -16.51
CA VAL A 147 -10.07 4.07 -15.95
C VAL A 147 -8.86 4.23 -15.05
N VAL A 148 -7.85 4.98 -15.49
CA VAL A 148 -6.61 5.17 -14.72
C VAL A 148 -6.86 5.97 -13.45
N ASN A 149 -7.64 7.07 -13.52
CA ASN A 149 -8.04 7.82 -12.34
C ASN A 149 -8.77 6.93 -11.34
N LEU A 150 -9.72 6.12 -11.81
CA LEU A 150 -10.45 5.20 -10.93
C LEU A 150 -9.51 4.18 -10.29
N THR A 151 -8.59 3.60 -11.06
CA THR A 151 -7.55 2.70 -10.55
C THR A 151 -6.72 3.35 -9.45
N GLN A 152 -6.25 4.59 -9.63
CA GLN A 152 -5.42 5.28 -8.63
C GLN A 152 -6.22 5.60 -7.35
N ILE A 153 -7.48 6.03 -7.49
CA ILE A 153 -8.34 6.29 -6.33
C ILE A 153 -8.64 5.00 -5.57
N LEU A 154 -8.94 3.89 -6.27
CA LEU A 154 -9.12 2.58 -5.63
C LEU A 154 -7.83 2.10 -4.96
N ALA A 155 -6.66 2.33 -5.57
CA ALA A 155 -5.38 2.01 -4.95
C ALA A 155 -5.16 2.81 -3.66
N MET A 156 -5.49 4.10 -3.66
CA MET A 156 -5.43 4.95 -2.47
C MET A 156 -6.39 4.46 -1.37
N LEU A 157 -7.65 4.22 -1.72
CA LEU A 157 -8.66 3.70 -0.79
C LEU A 157 -8.22 2.34 -0.22
N SER A 158 -7.72 1.45 -1.06
CA SER A 158 -7.21 0.13 -0.69
C SER A 158 -6.07 0.23 0.33
N ALA A 159 -5.11 1.13 0.11
CA ALA A 159 -4.00 1.33 1.03
C ALA A 159 -4.42 1.97 2.36
N TYR A 160 -5.35 2.93 2.33
CA TYR A 160 -5.97 3.49 3.54
C TYR A 160 -6.68 2.42 4.37
N LEU A 161 -7.60 1.65 3.75
CA LEU A 161 -8.34 0.59 4.42
C LEU A 161 -7.40 -0.49 4.97
N PHE A 162 -6.34 -0.80 4.22
CA PHE A 162 -5.32 -1.75 4.66
C PHE A 162 -4.66 -1.30 5.96
N ILE A 163 -4.23 -0.03 6.06
CA ILE A 163 -3.67 0.52 7.31
C ILE A 163 -4.66 0.44 8.46
N VAL A 164 -5.93 0.83 8.23
CA VAL A 164 -6.98 0.74 9.25
C VAL A 164 -7.09 -0.69 9.77
N VAL A 165 -7.10 -1.69 8.89
CA VAL A 165 -7.17 -3.11 9.28
C VAL A 165 -5.92 -3.59 10.02
N LEU A 166 -4.73 -3.14 9.62
CA LEU A 166 -3.47 -3.53 10.26
C LEU A 166 -3.35 -3.05 11.70
N THR A 167 -4.05 -1.98 12.07
CA THR A 167 -4.00 -1.46 13.45
C THR A 167 -4.57 -2.44 14.49
N PHE A 168 -5.39 -3.40 14.07
CA PHE A 168 -5.99 -4.40 14.96
C PHE A 168 -5.78 -5.86 14.51
N THR A 169 -5.07 -6.09 13.40
CA THR A 169 -4.69 -7.43 12.92
C THR A 169 -3.23 -7.74 13.21
N ASP A 170 -2.85 -9.02 13.18
CA ASP A 170 -1.50 -9.45 13.48
C ASP A 170 -0.57 -9.28 12.26
N GLU A 171 0.74 -9.15 12.46
CA GLU A 171 1.70 -8.83 11.39
C GLU A 171 1.73 -9.84 10.22
N LYS A 172 1.26 -11.07 10.46
CA LYS A 172 1.17 -12.12 9.44
C LYS A 172 0.17 -11.76 8.34
N TRP A 173 -0.93 -11.10 8.68
CA TRP A 173 -1.97 -10.71 7.72
C TRP A 173 -1.48 -9.63 6.75
N GLN A 174 -0.54 -8.78 7.19
CA GLN A 174 0.12 -7.80 6.33
C GLN A 174 0.80 -8.48 5.14
N LEU A 175 1.63 -9.49 5.43
CA LEU A 175 2.35 -10.22 4.39
C LEU A 175 1.39 -11.02 3.50
N ILE A 176 0.43 -11.73 4.10
CA ILE A 176 -0.53 -12.56 3.34
C ILE A 176 -1.32 -11.70 2.35
N LEU A 177 -1.92 -10.59 2.79
CA LEU A 177 -2.73 -9.74 1.92
C LEU A 177 -1.91 -9.10 0.80
N GLN A 178 -0.66 -8.70 1.06
CA GLN A 178 0.21 -8.12 0.05
C GLN A 178 0.65 -9.14 -1.00
N VAL A 179 1.05 -10.34 -0.56
CA VAL A 179 1.45 -11.42 -1.48
C VAL A 179 0.27 -11.87 -2.33
N VAL A 180 -0.91 -12.10 -1.73
CA VAL A 180 -2.12 -12.48 -2.46
C VAL A 180 -2.49 -11.40 -3.48
N HIS A 181 -2.46 -10.12 -3.08
CA HIS A 181 -2.72 -9.02 -4.01
C HIS A 181 -1.72 -8.97 -5.15
N LEU A 182 -0.41 -9.16 -4.88
CA LEU A 182 0.61 -9.20 -5.93
C LEU A 182 0.37 -10.36 -6.91
N ILE A 183 0.05 -11.56 -6.42
CA ILE A 183 -0.22 -12.73 -7.27
C ILE A 183 -1.45 -12.48 -8.14
N VAL A 184 -2.55 -12.01 -7.55
CA VAL A 184 -3.78 -11.67 -8.29
C VAL A 184 -3.51 -10.61 -9.34
N LEU A 185 -2.75 -9.58 -8.97
CA LEU A 185 -2.39 -8.50 -9.87
C LEU A 185 -1.55 -9.00 -11.05
N LEU A 186 -0.50 -9.78 -10.79
CA LEU A 186 0.34 -10.37 -11.83
C LEU A 186 -0.46 -11.25 -12.78
N GLY A 187 -1.36 -12.08 -12.25
CA GLY A 187 -2.26 -12.91 -13.06
C GLY A 187 -3.16 -12.07 -13.97
N LEU A 188 -3.76 -11.01 -13.43
CA LEU A 188 -4.65 -10.12 -14.19
C LEU A 188 -3.91 -9.34 -15.27
N ILE A 189 -2.74 -8.76 -14.96
CA ILE A 189 -1.99 -7.99 -15.97
C ILE A 189 -1.47 -8.89 -17.09
N VAL A 190 -1.00 -10.11 -16.79
CA VAL A 190 -0.54 -11.07 -17.81
C VAL A 190 -1.70 -11.56 -18.68
N SER A 191 -2.89 -11.72 -18.12
CA SER A 191 -4.06 -12.17 -18.87
C SER A 191 -4.69 -11.06 -19.72
N MET A 192 -4.83 -9.84 -19.20
CA MET A 192 -5.61 -8.78 -19.86
C MET A 192 -4.78 -7.86 -20.76
N THR A 193 -3.48 -7.66 -20.47
CA THR A 193 -2.65 -6.73 -21.25
C THR A 193 -2.43 -7.17 -22.70
N PRO A 194 -2.21 -8.46 -23.04
CA PRO A 194 -1.99 -8.87 -24.43
C PRO A 194 -3.16 -8.56 -25.38
N GLY A 195 -4.40 -8.61 -24.89
CA GLY A 195 -5.59 -8.39 -25.73
C GLY A 195 -5.97 -6.91 -25.93
N ALA A 196 -5.76 -6.07 -24.91
CA ALA A 196 -6.24 -4.68 -24.90
C ALA A 196 -5.13 -3.63 -24.64
N GLY A 197 -3.86 -4.04 -24.66
CA GLY A 197 -2.71 -3.19 -24.43
C GLY A 197 -2.80 -2.42 -23.11
N ILE A 198 -2.49 -1.11 -23.15
CA ILE A 198 -2.49 -0.23 -21.98
C ILE A 198 -3.86 -0.12 -21.28
N ARG A 199 -4.97 -0.27 -22.02
CA ARG A 199 -6.33 -0.31 -21.44
C ARG A 199 -6.55 -1.61 -20.66
N GLY A 200 -6.08 -2.73 -21.21
CA GLY A 200 -6.09 -4.03 -20.53
C GLY A 200 -5.30 -4.00 -19.23
N PHE A 201 -4.11 -3.39 -19.26
CA PHE A 201 -3.31 -3.16 -18.06
C PHE A 201 -4.03 -2.29 -17.02
N ALA A 202 -4.63 -1.17 -17.44
CA ALA A 202 -5.37 -0.27 -16.54
C ALA A 202 -6.57 -0.98 -15.89
N ALA A 203 -7.31 -1.78 -16.65
CA ALA A 203 -8.44 -2.57 -16.17
C ALA A 203 -8.01 -3.68 -15.20
N ALA A 204 -6.90 -4.38 -15.50
CA ALA A 204 -6.33 -5.37 -14.58
C ALA A 204 -5.93 -4.76 -13.24
N MET A 205 -5.27 -3.60 -13.25
CA MET A 205 -4.93 -2.85 -12.05
C MET A 205 -6.18 -2.42 -11.26
N LEU A 206 -7.23 -1.99 -11.95
CA LEU A 206 -8.51 -1.61 -11.34
C LEU A 206 -9.13 -2.80 -10.59
N ILE A 207 -9.28 -3.94 -11.28
CA ILE A 207 -9.87 -5.16 -10.74
C ILE A 207 -9.05 -5.66 -9.56
N ALA A 208 -7.72 -5.70 -9.68
CA ALA A 208 -6.84 -6.13 -8.60
C ALA A 208 -7.00 -5.29 -7.32
N ASN A 209 -7.15 -3.96 -7.47
CA ASN A 209 -7.38 -3.07 -6.33
C ASN A 209 -8.77 -3.23 -5.74
N ALA A 210 -9.81 -3.42 -6.57
CA ALA A 210 -11.16 -3.71 -6.10
C ALA A 210 -11.22 -5.03 -5.30
N LEU A 211 -10.57 -6.09 -5.79
CA LEU A 211 -10.46 -7.37 -5.08
C LEU A 211 -9.73 -7.22 -3.76
N ARG A 212 -8.66 -6.43 -3.72
CA ARG A 212 -7.94 -6.13 -2.47
C ARG A 212 -8.80 -5.39 -1.47
N ILE A 213 -9.59 -4.39 -1.90
CA ILE A 213 -10.55 -3.70 -1.02
C ILE A 213 -11.52 -4.72 -0.42
N GLY A 214 -12.07 -5.61 -1.23
CA GLY A 214 -12.95 -6.69 -0.76
C GLY A 214 -12.28 -7.57 0.29
N ALA A 215 -11.05 -8.04 0.03
CA ALA A 215 -10.29 -8.89 0.96
C ALA A 215 -9.99 -8.17 2.29
N VAL A 216 -9.59 -6.89 2.23
CA VAL A 216 -9.33 -6.06 3.41
C VAL A 216 -10.60 -5.82 4.21
N MET A 217 -11.72 -5.53 3.56
CA MET A 217 -13.02 -5.35 4.22
C MET A 217 -13.47 -6.64 4.91
N LEU A 218 -13.37 -7.78 4.24
CA LEU A 218 -13.69 -9.08 4.82
C LEU A 218 -12.85 -9.35 6.07
N LEU A 219 -11.52 -9.20 5.99
CA LEU A 219 -10.64 -9.37 7.14
C LEU A 219 -11.00 -8.42 8.28
N GLY A 220 -11.25 -7.14 7.96
CA GLY A 220 -11.66 -6.12 8.93
C GLY A 220 -12.92 -6.54 9.69
N THR A 221 -13.94 -7.05 8.99
CA THR A 221 -15.18 -7.49 9.64
C THR A 221 -15.03 -8.72 10.52
N VAL A 222 -14.20 -9.70 10.11
CA VAL A 222 -13.96 -10.94 10.86
C VAL A 222 -13.10 -10.66 12.11
N CYS A 223 -12.08 -9.81 11.98
CA CYS A 223 -11.12 -9.55 13.06
C CYS A 223 -11.61 -8.48 14.06
N ALA A 224 -12.29 -7.43 13.62
CA ALA A 224 -12.78 -6.37 14.51
C ALA A 224 -13.78 -6.89 15.57
N GLY A 225 -14.58 -7.92 15.23
CA GLY A 225 -15.55 -8.51 16.16
C GLY A 225 -14.94 -9.48 17.18
N ARG A 226 -13.96 -10.30 16.77
CA ARG A 226 -13.40 -11.37 17.63
C ARG A 226 -12.55 -10.84 18.78
N LYS A 227 -11.73 -9.81 18.54
CA LYS A 227 -10.85 -9.23 19.59
C LYS A 227 -11.62 -8.40 20.63
N TYR A 228 -12.76 -7.80 20.25
CA TYR A 228 -13.63 -7.04 21.18
C TYR A 228 -14.42 -7.97 22.10
N ALA A 229 -15.08 -9.00 21.54
CA ALA A 229 -15.88 -9.96 22.32
C ALA A 229 -15.06 -10.81 23.31
N GLY A 230 -13.79 -11.09 22.99
CA GLY A 230 -12.88 -11.82 23.88
C GLY A 230 -12.46 -11.03 25.13
N GLU A 231 -12.39 -9.70 25.04
CA GLU A 231 -12.00 -8.84 26.16
C GLU A 231 -13.18 -8.37 27.00
N GLU A 232 -14.37 -8.20 26.43
CA GLU A 232 -15.58 -7.96 27.21
C GLU A 232 -15.87 -9.13 28.16
N LYS A 233 -15.60 -10.36 27.73
CA LYS A 233 -15.61 -11.56 28.58
C LYS A 233 -14.50 -11.61 29.64
N ARG A 234 -13.38 -10.92 29.44
CA ARG A 234 -12.28 -10.81 30.43
C ARG A 234 -12.47 -9.65 31.41
N ARG A 235 -13.18 -8.60 31.00
CA ARG A 235 -13.48 -7.44 31.84
C ARG A 235 -14.68 -7.69 32.77
N ASN A 236 -15.55 -8.61 32.39
CA ASN A 236 -16.69 -9.09 33.18
C ASN A 236 -16.38 -10.38 33.97
N ARG A 237 -15.10 -10.76 34.08
CA ARG A 237 -14.57 -11.82 34.95
C ARG A 237 -13.62 -11.19 35.95
#